data_AF-A0A5K7YT53-F1
#
_entry.id   AF-A0A5K7YT53-F1
#
_cell.length_a   1.000
_cell.length_b   1.000
_cell.length_c   1.000
_cell.angle_alpha   90.00
_cell.angle_beta   90.00
_cell.angle_gamma   90.00
#
_symmetry.space_group_name_H-M   'P 1'
#
loop_
_entity.id
_entity.type
_entity.pdbx_description
1 polymer ?
#
loop_
_entity_poly.entity_id
_entity_poly.type
_entity_poly.pdbx_seq_one_letter_code
_entity_poly.pdbx_strand_id
1 'polypeptide(L)'
;MSLPFGNYGIIAFILFIVFLLGFFLDWIEITLIVLPLVAPVAASLDIAVSGYGAVSRPEIVWFIILVAVTLQTSFLTPPVGFALFYLKGIAPPGISLGHIYKGVVPFIILQLISLLAIILFPQLVLWLPAFIYG
;
A
#
# COMPACT_ATOMS: atom_id res chain seq x y z
N MET A 1 7.23 21.22 14.66
CA MET A 1 7.56 20.01 15.44
C MET A 1 7.74 18.86 14.45
N SER A 2 8.97 18.56 14.06
CA SER A 2 9.28 17.40 13.22
C SER A 2 9.15 16.13 14.06
N LEU A 3 8.36 15.16 13.59
CA LEU A 3 8.37 13.81 14.14
C LEU A 3 9.82 13.27 14.10
N PRO A 4 10.28 12.53 15.12
CA PRO A 4 11.68 12.11 15.25
C PRO A 4 12.15 11.08 14.21
N PHE A 5 11.34 10.78 13.20
CA PHE A 5 11.51 9.65 12.27
C PHE A 5 11.97 10.05 10.85
N GLY A 6 12.19 11.34 10.56
CA GLY A 6 12.49 11.82 9.20
C GLY A 6 11.33 11.59 8.21
N ASN A 7 11.42 12.14 6.99
CA ASN A 7 10.30 12.11 6.03
C ASN A 7 9.87 10.67 5.68
N TYR A 8 10.81 9.77 5.45
CA TYR A 8 10.53 8.36 5.14
C TYR A 8 9.95 7.59 6.34
N GLY A 9 10.35 7.92 7.57
CA GLY A 9 9.79 7.26 8.75
C GLY A 9 8.35 7.70 9.03
N ILE A 10 7.97 8.93 8.68
CA ILE A 10 6.57 9.38 8.69
C ILE A 10 5.75 8.57 7.68
N ILE A 11 6.24 8.38 6.45
CA ILE A 11 5.58 7.54 5.45
C ILE A 11 5.42 6.11 5.95
N ALA A 12 6.50 5.50 6.47
CA ALA A 12 6.46 4.15 7.00
C ALA A 12 5.43 4.00 8.13
N PHE A 13 5.35 5.00 9.02
CA PHE A 13 4.36 5.03 10.09
C PHE A 13 2.93 5.14 9.54
N ILE A 14 2.68 6.02 8.56
CA ILE A 14 1.36 6.14 7.91
C ILE A 14 0.97 4.82 7.25
N LEU A 15 1.88 4.20 6.49
CA LEU A 15 1.62 2.92 5.83
C LEU A 15 1.35 1.82 6.84
N PHE A 16 2.08 1.79 7.95
CA PHE A 16 1.82 0.83 9.03
C PHE A 16 0.42 1.02 9.65
N ILE A 17 0.00 2.26 9.91
CA ILE A 17 -1.35 2.53 10.40
C ILE A 17 -2.41 2.12 9.37
N VAL A 18 -2.21 2.46 8.09
CA VAL A 18 -3.11 2.07 6.99
C VAL A 18 -3.21 0.55 6.85
N PHE A 19 -2.09 -0.16 6.99
CA PHE A 19 -2.04 -1.61 7.00
C PHE A 19 -2.90 -2.19 8.14
N LEU A 20 -2.78 -1.64 9.35
CA LEU A 20 -3.62 -2.09 10.48
C LEU A 20 -5.10 -1.74 10.28
N LEU A 21 -5.40 -0.54 9.74
CA LEU A 21 -6.77 -0.13 9.45
C LEU A 21 -7.42 -1.01 8.37
N GLY A 22 -6.65 -1.49 7.40
CA GLY A 22 -7.11 -2.40 6.36
C GLY A 22 -7.54 -3.78 6.87
N PHE A 23 -7.36 -4.10 8.15
CA PHE A 23 -7.98 -5.27 8.77
C PHE A 23 -9.44 -5.04 9.15
N PHE A 24 -9.86 -3.79 9.34
CA PHE A 24 -11.20 -3.43 9.83
C PHE A 24 -12.03 -2.66 8.80
N LEU A 25 -11.38 -1.85 7.97
CA LEU A 25 -12.00 -1.01 6.96
C LEU A 25 -11.72 -1.58 5.56
N ASP A 26 -12.70 -1.48 4.65
CA ASP A 26 -12.50 -1.83 3.26
C ASP A 26 -11.77 -0.68 2.50
N TRP A 27 -11.28 -0.97 1.30
CA TRP A 27 -10.44 -0.05 0.53
C TRP A 27 -11.23 1.21 0.13
N ILE A 28 -12.56 1.10 0.02
CA ILE A 28 -13.45 2.22 -0.29
C ILE A 28 -13.47 3.20 0.89
N GLU A 29 -13.66 2.75 2.14
CA GLU A 29 -13.69 3.63 3.32
C GLU A 29 -12.33 4.28 3.54
N ILE A 30 -11.24 3.53 3.35
CA ILE A 30 -9.89 4.10 3.45
C ILE A 30 -9.67 5.16 2.36
N THR A 31 -10.16 4.92 1.15
CA THR A 31 -10.03 5.88 0.05
C THR A 31 -10.88 7.14 0.27
N LEU A 32 -12.07 7.01 0.82
CA LEU A 32 -12.99 8.12 1.03
C LEU A 32 -12.72 8.92 2.32
N ILE A 33 -12.15 8.30 3.35
CA ILE A 33 -11.97 8.91 4.67
C ILE A 33 -10.49 9.13 4.98
N VAL A 34 -9.67 8.08 4.91
CA VAL A 34 -8.29 8.13 5.39
C VAL A 34 -7.38 8.84 4.37
N LEU A 35 -7.47 8.51 3.08
CA LEU A 35 -6.62 9.12 2.05
C LEU A 35 -6.72 10.65 1.99
N PRO A 36 -7.91 11.29 2.03
CA PRO A 36 -8.03 12.75 2.07
C PRO A 36 -7.38 13.37 3.31
N LEU A 37 -7.31 12.64 4.42
CA LEU A 37 -6.65 13.09 5.65
C LEU A 37 -5.13 12.97 5.55
N VAL A 38 -4.60 11.87 5.01
CA VAL A 38 -3.15 11.60 5.00
C VAL A 38 -2.43 12.13 3.75
N ALA A 39 -3.11 12.30 2.63
CA ALA A 39 -2.50 12.80 1.39
C ALA A 39 -1.92 14.23 1.51
N PRO A 40 -2.57 15.19 2.20
CA PRO A 40 -1.96 16.50 2.46
C PRO A 40 -0.70 16.40 3.32
N VAL A 41 -0.65 15.45 4.25
CA VAL A 41 0.55 15.19 5.06
C VAL A 41 1.65 14.63 4.18
N ALA A 42 1.37 13.66 3.32
CA ALA A 42 2.37 13.13 2.39
C ALA A 42 2.89 14.20 1.41
N ALA A 43 2.02 15.10 0.96
CA ALA A 43 2.39 16.21 0.07
C ALA A 43 3.21 17.31 0.76
N SER A 44 3.15 17.41 2.10
CA SER A 44 3.99 18.35 2.86
C SER A 44 5.33 17.76 3.27
N LEU A 45 5.55 16.47 3.03
CA LEU A 45 6.87 15.87 3.15
C LEU A 45 7.65 16.26 1.89
N ASP A 46 8.71 17.04 2.05
CA ASP A 46 9.63 17.44 0.97
C ASP A 46 10.47 16.24 0.47
N ILE A 47 9.79 15.19 -0.02
CA ILE A 47 10.40 14.01 -0.62
C ILE A 47 10.59 14.30 -2.11
N ALA A 48 11.84 14.33 -2.55
CA ALA A 48 12.16 14.57 -3.94
C ALA A 48 11.74 13.37 -4.81
N VAL A 49 10.63 13.53 -5.53
CA VAL A 49 10.11 12.54 -6.47
C VAL A 49 10.03 13.16 -7.86
N SER A 50 10.73 12.56 -8.84
CA SER A 50 10.73 13.08 -10.21
C SER A 50 9.49 12.64 -10.97
N GLY A 51 8.70 13.61 -11.44
CA GLY A 51 7.56 13.39 -12.33
C GLY A 51 7.89 13.47 -13.82
N TYR A 52 9.18 13.47 -14.19
CA TYR A 52 9.67 13.62 -15.57
C TYR A 52 9.18 14.91 -16.29
N GLY A 53 8.70 15.90 -15.55
CA GLY A 53 8.10 17.12 -16.12
C GLY A 53 6.68 16.94 -16.70
N ALA A 54 6.17 15.70 -16.73
CA ALA A 54 4.84 15.36 -17.25
C ALA A 54 3.80 15.18 -16.13
N VAL A 55 4.23 14.68 -14.97
CA VAL A 55 3.35 14.48 -13.79
C VAL A 55 3.43 15.71 -12.89
N SER A 56 2.30 16.38 -12.67
CA SER A 56 2.22 17.63 -11.90
C SER A 56 2.39 17.46 -10.39
N ARG A 57 1.99 16.31 -9.84
CA ARG A 57 2.11 15.96 -8.39
C ARG A 57 2.66 14.55 -8.19
N PRO A 58 3.92 14.30 -8.59
CA PRO A 58 4.50 12.96 -8.58
C PRO A 58 4.57 12.35 -7.18
N GLU A 59 4.78 13.16 -6.15
CA GLU A 59 4.84 12.76 -4.75
C GLU A 59 3.51 12.17 -4.25
N ILE A 60 2.37 12.76 -4.64
CA ILE A 60 1.05 12.24 -4.28
C ILE A 60 0.74 10.95 -5.01
N VAL A 61 1.02 10.89 -6.32
CA VAL A 61 0.78 9.69 -7.12
C VAL A 61 1.56 8.51 -6.54
N TRP A 62 2.85 8.73 -6.27
CA TRP A 62 3.70 7.74 -5.63
C TRP A 62 3.16 7.28 -4.26
N PHE A 63 2.77 8.23 -3.40
CA PHE A 63 2.21 7.92 -2.10
C PHE A 63 0.89 7.12 -2.17
N ILE A 64 -0.02 7.48 -3.07
CA ILE A 64 -1.28 6.75 -3.26
C ILE A 64 -1.00 5.31 -3.70
N ILE A 65 -0.03 5.07 -4.57
CA ILE A 65 0.34 3.71 -4.98
C ILE A 65 0.96 2.92 -3.81
N LEU A 66 1.79 3.55 -2.97
CA LEU A 66 2.28 2.90 -1.75
C LEU A 66 1.12 2.46 -0.84
N VAL A 67 0.13 3.34 -0.64
CA VAL A 67 -1.08 3.02 0.12
C VAL A 67 -1.85 1.86 -0.53
N ALA A 68 -2.05 1.89 -1.84
CA ALA A 68 -2.77 0.84 -2.56
C ALA A 68 -2.10 -0.55 -2.42
N VAL A 69 -0.77 -0.63 -2.59
CA VAL A 69 -0.01 -1.88 -2.40
C VAL A 69 -0.06 -2.34 -0.94
N THR A 70 -0.01 -1.41 0.00
CA THR A 70 -0.14 -1.70 1.44
C THR A 70 -1.51 -2.29 1.77
N LEU A 71 -2.59 -1.74 1.20
CA LEU A 71 -3.95 -2.26 1.39
C LEU A 71 -4.15 -3.65 0.80
N GLN A 72 -3.63 -3.89 -0.41
CA GLN A 72 -3.63 -5.23 -1.00
C GLN A 72 -2.92 -6.24 -0.09
N THR A 73 -1.79 -5.84 0.49
CA THR A 73 -1.03 -6.68 1.42
C THR A 73 -1.82 -6.94 2.70
N SER A 74 -2.48 -5.92 3.25
CA SER A 74 -3.35 -6.04 4.44
C SER A 74 -4.45 -7.08 4.21
N PHE A 75 -5.16 -7.01 3.08
CA PHE A 75 -6.30 -7.91 2.80
C PHE A 75 -5.90 -9.37 2.64
N LEU A 76 -4.62 -9.62 2.37
CA LEU A 76 -4.04 -10.95 2.23
C LEU A 76 -3.32 -11.43 3.49
N THR A 77 -3.14 -10.57 4.50
CA THR A 77 -2.37 -10.92 5.70
C THR A 77 -3.28 -11.47 6.82
N PRO A 78 -3.01 -12.67 7.36
CA PRO A 78 -3.65 -13.14 8.59
C PRO A 78 -3.42 -12.14 9.75
N PRO A 79 -4.37 -11.95 10.69
CA PRO A 79 -5.50 -12.81 11.04
C PRO A 79 -6.86 -12.41 10.43
N VAL A 80 -6.95 -11.25 9.78
CA VAL A 80 -8.23 -10.64 9.33
C VAL A 80 -8.34 -10.53 7.80
N GLY A 81 -7.48 -11.23 7.05
CA GLY A 81 -7.50 -11.19 5.59
C GLY A 81 -8.83 -11.65 5.00
N PHE A 82 -9.72 -10.71 4.66
CA PHE A 82 -11.05 -10.97 4.11
C PHE A 82 -11.00 -11.91 2.91
N ALA A 83 -10.00 -11.74 2.04
CA ALA A 83 -9.77 -12.58 0.88
C ALA A 83 -9.50 -14.05 1.27
N LEU A 84 -8.80 -14.31 2.38
CA LEU A 84 -8.49 -15.66 2.84
C LEU A 84 -9.73 -16.38 3.40
N PHE A 85 -10.59 -15.65 4.12
CA PHE A 85 -11.87 -16.19 4.61
C PHE A 85 -12.86 -16.43 3.47
N TYR A 86 -12.89 -15.54 2.49
CA TYR A 86 -13.67 -15.75 1.27
C TYR A 86 -13.22 -17.01 0.53
N LEU A 87 -11.91 -17.19 0.33
CA LEU A 87 -11.35 -18.41 -0.26
C LEU A 87 -11.69 -19.64 0.56
N LYS A 88 -11.68 -19.55 1.90
CA LYS A 88 -12.07 -20.68 2.76
C LYS A 88 -13.53 -21.06 2.59
N GLY A 89 -14.43 -20.10 2.32
CA GLY A 89 -15.86 -20.34 2.09
C GLY A 89 -16.17 -21.16 0.84
N ILE A 90 -15.32 -21.09 -0.18
CA ILE A 90 -15.46 -21.87 -1.43
C ILE A 90 -14.49 -23.05 -1.52
N ALA A 91 -13.59 -23.20 -0.55
CA ALA A 91 -12.57 -24.24 -0.59
C ALA A 91 -13.15 -25.65 -0.37
N PRO A 92 -12.66 -26.68 -1.08
CA PRO A 92 -13.10 -28.06 -0.91
C PRO A 92 -12.96 -28.60 0.53
N PRO A 93 -13.75 -29.63 0.90
CA PRO A 93 -13.55 -30.35 2.16
C PRO A 93 -12.11 -30.87 2.26
N GLY A 94 -11.44 -30.61 3.39
CA GLY A 94 -10.04 -31.01 3.63
C GLY A 94 -9.02 -29.86 3.51
N ILE A 95 -9.38 -28.73 2.90
CA ILE A 95 -8.51 -27.54 2.92
C ILE A 95 -8.77 -26.73 4.19
N SER A 96 -7.81 -26.75 5.12
CA SER A 96 -7.85 -25.94 6.33
C SER A 96 -7.47 -24.48 6.05
N LEU A 97 -7.84 -23.57 6.96
CA LEU A 97 -7.39 -22.18 6.89
C LEU A 97 -5.86 -22.07 6.97
N GLY A 98 -5.20 -22.99 7.69
CA GLY A 98 -3.74 -23.09 7.74
C GLY A 98 -3.09 -23.42 6.39
N HIS A 99 -3.75 -24.19 5.53
CA HIS A 99 -3.26 -24.44 4.16
C HIS A 99 -3.31 -23.16 3.32
N ILE A 100 -4.41 -22.39 3.44
CA ILE A 100 -4.59 -21.11 2.74
C ILE A 100 -3.56 -20.09 3.22
N TYR A 101 -3.34 -20.01 4.54
CA TYR A 101 -2.37 -19.10 5.14
C TYR A 101 -0.94 -19.41 4.66
N LYS A 102 -0.54 -20.67 4.66
CA LYS A 102 0.78 -21.07 4.12
C LYS A 102 0.90 -20.77 2.62
N GLY A 103 -0.19 -20.91 1.86
CA GLY A 103 -0.21 -20.63 0.43
C GLY A 103 -0.06 -19.14 0.09
N VAL A 104 -0.58 -18.23 0.91
CA VAL A 104 -0.52 -16.78 0.65
C VAL A 104 0.78 -16.13 1.13
N VAL A 105 1.50 -16.72 2.10
CA VAL A 105 2.75 -16.16 2.65
C VAL A 105 3.78 -15.80 1.57
N PRO A 106 4.08 -16.66 0.58
CA PRO A 106 4.98 -16.30 -0.52
C PRO A 106 4.52 -15.06 -1.29
N PHE A 107 3.20 -14.91 -1.49
CA PHE A 107 2.63 -13.75 -2.16
C PHE A 107 2.77 -12.48 -1.33
N ILE A 108 2.54 -12.55 -0.02
CA ILE A 108 2.76 -11.42 0.91
C ILE A 108 4.22 -10.97 0.85
N ILE A 109 5.17 -11.90 0.81
CA ILE A 109 6.61 -11.57 0.70
C ILE A 109 6.88 -10.80 -0.60
N LEU A 110 6.34 -11.25 -1.73
CA LEU A 110 6.46 -10.53 -3.01
C LEU A 110 5.85 -9.12 -2.93
N GLN A 111 4.76 -8.96 -2.18
CA GLN A 111 4.10 -7.67 -1.99
C GLN A 111 4.91 -6.72 -1.12
N LEU A 112 5.56 -7.22 -0.07
CA LEU A 112 6.50 -6.43 0.73
C LEU A 112 7.75 -6.05 -0.07
N ILE A 113 8.27 -6.95 -0.90
CA ILE A 113 9.37 -6.65 -1.83
C ILE A 113 8.95 -5.55 -2.81
N SER A 114 7.75 -5.66 -3.38
CA SER A 114 7.20 -4.66 -4.29
C SER A 114 7.03 -3.31 -3.61
N LEU A 115 6.49 -3.28 -2.39
CA LEU A 115 6.35 -2.07 -1.59
C LEU A 115 7.72 -1.42 -1.34
N LEU A 116 8.71 -2.20 -0.93
CA LEU A 116 10.08 -1.72 -0.73
C LEU A 116 10.70 -1.19 -2.03
N ALA A 117 10.50 -1.90 -3.14
CA ALA A 117 10.99 -1.46 -4.45
C ALA A 117 10.37 -0.12 -4.86
N ILE A 118 9.08 0.10 -4.63
CA ILE A 118 8.43 1.39 -4.94
C ILE A 118 8.95 2.51 -4.03
N ILE A 119 9.23 2.22 -2.76
CA ILE A 119 9.83 3.20 -1.83
C ILE A 119 11.21 3.62 -2.32
N LEU A 120 12.05 2.66 -2.74
CA LEU A 120 13.42 2.91 -3.18
C LEU A 120 13.50 3.47 -4.61
N PHE A 121 12.56 3.09 -5.47
CA PHE A 121 12.53 3.46 -6.89
C PHE A 121 11.14 4.01 -7.28
N PRO A 122 10.81 5.26 -6.91
CA PRO A 122 9.53 5.90 -7.27
C PRO A 122 9.23 5.92 -8.77
N GLN A 123 10.27 5.84 -9.60
CA GLN A 123 10.18 5.77 -11.06
C GLN A 123 9.34 4.58 -11.55
N LEU A 124 9.30 3.47 -10.79
CA LEU A 124 8.51 2.29 -11.13
C LEU A 124 7.02 2.60 -11.30
N VAL A 125 6.51 3.60 -10.58
CA VAL A 125 5.10 3.99 -10.62
C VAL A 125 4.85 5.26 -11.44
N LEU A 126 5.89 6.06 -11.71
CA LEU A 126 5.76 7.35 -12.38
C LEU A 126 6.13 7.33 -13.86
N TRP A 127 6.93 6.37 -14.32
CA TRP A 127 7.37 6.33 -15.71
C TRP A 127 6.20 6.19 -16.69
N LEU A 128 5.23 5.33 -16.38
CA LEU A 128 4.11 5.04 -17.26
C LEU A 128 3.13 6.23 -17.34
N PRO A 129 2.67 6.83 -16.21
CA PRO A 129 1.91 8.07 -16.27
C PRO A 129 2.65 9.18 -17.01
N ALA A 130 3.95 9.35 -16.76
CA ALA A 130 4.74 10.36 -17.45
C ALA A 130 4.83 10.12 -18.97
N PHE A 131 4.92 8.86 -19.40
CA PHE A 131 4.97 8.49 -20.82
C PHE A 131 3.63 8.69 -21.53
N ILE A 132 2.51 8.46 -20.85
CA ILE A 132 1.17 8.57 -21.44
C ILE A 132 0.69 10.02 -21.49
N TYR A 133 1.00 10.81 -20.45
CA TYR A 133 0.50 12.18 -20.29
C TYR A 133 1.53 13.28 -20.63
N GLY A 134 2.78 12.90 -20.92
CA GLY A 134 3.84 13.79 -21.42
C GLY A 134 3.91 13.82 -22.93
#